data_AF-A0A820ZSX1-F1
#
_entry.id   AF-A0A820ZSX1-F1
#
_cell.length_a   1.000
_cell.length_b   1.000
_cell.length_c   1.000
_cell.angle_alpha   90.00
_cell.angle_beta   90.00
_cell.angle_gamma   90.00
#
_symmetry.space_group_name_H-M   'P 1'
#
loop_
_entity.id
_entity.type
_entity.pdbx_description
1 polymer ?
#
loop_
_entity_poly.entity_id
_entity_poly.type
_entity_poly.pdbx_seq_one_letter_code
_entity_poly.pdbx_strand_id
1 'polypeptide(L)'
;MQGIRCACRRAGSVAQLVLGKQRHSLANPRWSRLAYQPIANFHIVGKRNAAAQSTQQKTVESKQTQTGQKQPVQAAKGAKGRVVSVIGAVVDVQFDEQLPPILNALQVDGRQPKLILEVAQHLGDNTVRTIAMDGTEGLVRGQPVTDIGTPIKIPVGSATLGRIINVIGDPIDERGPVNAEDYAPIHADAPPFTDMNVEQQILETGIKVVDLLAPYAKGGKIGLFGGAGVGKTVLVMELIYNVATSHGGYSVFAGVGERTREGND
;
A
#
# COMPACT_ATOMS: atom_id res chain seq x y z
N MET A 1 26.97 -3.18 -42.40
CA MET A 1 27.10 -4.11 -41.26
C MET A 1 28.06 -3.51 -40.25
N GLN A 2 27.56 -2.79 -39.27
CA GLN A 2 28.31 -2.30 -38.11
C GLN A 2 27.33 -2.24 -36.93
N GLY A 3 27.77 -2.81 -35.81
CA GLY A 3 26.94 -3.11 -34.66
C GLY A 3 26.62 -1.91 -33.78
N ILE A 4 25.46 -2.02 -33.12
CA ILE A 4 25.09 -1.19 -31.99
C ILE A 4 25.00 -2.12 -30.77
N ARG A 5 25.87 -1.86 -29.80
CA ARG A 5 25.88 -2.49 -28.48
C ARG A 5 24.66 -2.00 -27.70
N CYS A 6 23.87 -2.92 -27.15
CA CYS A 6 22.88 -2.60 -26.14
C CYS A 6 23.43 -2.99 -24.77
N ALA A 7 23.60 -2.00 -23.90
CA ALA A 7 23.96 -2.18 -22.49
C ALA A 7 22.88 -1.49 -21.65
N CYS A 8 22.04 -2.27 -20.97
CA CYS A 8 21.30 -1.82 -19.77
C CYS A 8 20.79 -3.05 -19.00
N ARG A 9 21.57 -3.51 -18.03
CA ARG A 9 21.29 -3.55 -16.57
C ARG A 9 20.00 -4.28 -16.16
N ARG A 10 20.24 -5.44 -15.53
CA ARG A 10 19.28 -6.28 -14.79
C ARG A 10 18.75 -5.52 -13.57
N ALA A 11 17.44 -5.36 -13.48
CA ALA A 11 16.76 -5.10 -12.21
C ALA A 11 16.33 -6.45 -11.62
N GLY A 12 16.79 -6.76 -10.41
CA GLY A 12 16.33 -7.91 -9.64
C GLY A 12 14.93 -7.63 -9.11
N SER A 13 14.00 -8.55 -9.35
CA SER A 13 12.67 -8.54 -8.76
C SER A 13 12.75 -8.98 -7.30
N VAL A 14 12.17 -8.20 -6.39
CA VAL A 14 12.04 -8.50 -4.97
C VAL A 14 10.59 -8.91 -4.73
N ALA A 15 10.36 -10.18 -4.40
CA ALA A 15 9.07 -10.65 -3.91
C ALA A 15 9.01 -10.42 -2.40
N GLN A 16 8.10 -9.56 -1.93
CA GLN A 16 7.89 -9.27 -0.52
C GLN A 16 6.58 -9.94 -0.05
N LEU A 17 6.69 -10.97 0.79
CA LEU A 17 5.55 -11.65 1.41
C LEU A 17 5.29 -11.03 2.79
N VAL A 18 4.08 -10.55 3.06
CA VAL A 18 3.67 -10.01 4.37
C VAL A 18 2.58 -10.90 4.95
N LEU A 19 2.89 -11.58 6.06
CA LEU A 19 1.94 -12.41 6.82
C LEU A 19 1.41 -11.62 8.02
N GLY A 20 0.16 -11.16 7.92
CA GLY A 20 -0.56 -10.47 9.00
C GLY A 20 -1.40 -11.43 9.85
N LYS A 21 -1.36 -11.28 11.17
CA LYS A 21 -2.17 -12.02 12.14
C LYS A 21 -3.21 -11.08 12.75
N GLN A 22 -4.49 -11.28 12.49
CA GLN A 22 -5.57 -10.59 13.22
C GLN A 22 -5.80 -11.22 14.59
N ARG A 23 -6.02 -10.40 15.62
CA ARG A 23 -6.56 -10.81 16.92
C ARG A 23 -8.00 -10.35 17.03
N HIS A 24 -8.87 -11.27 17.43
CA HIS A 24 -10.30 -11.06 17.61
C HIS A 24 -10.64 -10.11 18.78
N SER A 25 -11.69 -9.34 18.53
CA SER A 25 -12.54 -8.55 19.41
C SER A 25 -13.14 -9.36 20.57
N LEU A 26 -13.16 -8.78 21.78
CA LEU A 26 -14.28 -8.90 22.71
C LEU A 26 -14.51 -7.56 23.43
N ALA A 27 -15.69 -7.01 23.23
CA ALA A 27 -16.23 -5.84 23.91
C ALA A 27 -16.98 -6.23 25.19
N ASN A 28 -16.89 -5.43 26.27
CA ASN A 28 -18.02 -4.67 26.85
C ASN A 28 -17.61 -3.88 28.14
N PRO A 29 -18.08 -2.63 28.37
CA PRO A 29 -17.86 -1.87 29.61
C PRO A 29 -19.17 -1.56 30.39
N ARG A 30 -19.16 -1.82 31.71
CA ARG A 30 -20.01 -1.28 32.83
C ARG A 30 -19.95 -2.34 33.95
N TRP A 31 -19.59 -2.04 35.19
CA TRP A 31 -20.42 -1.59 36.32
C TRP A 31 -19.42 -1.34 37.49
N SER A 32 -19.19 -0.10 37.95
CA SER A 32 -19.70 0.54 39.18
C SER A 32 -19.35 -0.09 40.56
N ARG A 33 -18.64 0.70 41.37
CA ARG A 33 -18.63 0.84 42.86
C ARG A 33 -18.21 -0.34 43.74
N LEU A 34 -17.17 -0.10 44.56
CA LEU A 34 -17.09 -0.18 46.04
C LEU A 34 -15.59 0.01 46.41
N ALA A 35 -15.15 1.16 46.93
CA ALA A 35 -15.17 1.61 48.32
C ALA A 35 -14.13 0.92 49.24
N TYR A 36 -13.42 1.76 50.02
CA TYR A 36 -12.61 1.51 51.24
C TYR A 36 -11.09 1.27 51.17
N GLN A 37 -10.37 2.41 51.12
CA GLN A 37 -9.23 2.97 51.90
C GLN A 37 -8.49 2.18 53.05
N PRO A 38 -7.51 2.77 53.79
CA PRO A 38 -6.14 3.22 53.38
C PRO A 38 -5.07 2.87 54.47
N ILE A 39 -3.75 2.98 54.21
CA ILE A 39 -2.77 3.29 55.29
C ILE A 39 -1.62 4.17 54.74
N ALA A 40 -1.46 5.32 55.40
CA ALA A 40 -0.30 6.16 55.74
C ALA A 40 1.08 5.83 55.12
N ASN A 41 2.05 6.72 54.91
CA ASN A 41 2.33 8.10 55.32
C ASN A 41 3.61 8.46 54.52
N PHE A 42 3.77 9.69 54.02
CA PHE A 42 5.00 10.47 54.22
C PHE A 42 4.81 11.88 53.64
N HIS A 43 4.99 12.85 54.52
CA HIS A 43 4.77 14.26 54.32
C HIS A 43 6.12 14.94 54.61
N ILE A 44 6.75 15.59 53.62
CA ILE A 44 7.66 16.72 53.90
C ILE A 44 7.37 17.81 52.87
N VAL A 45 6.97 18.95 53.42
CA VAL A 45 6.68 20.23 52.78
C VAL A 45 7.99 21.01 52.63
N GLY A 46 8.15 21.69 51.50
CA GLY A 46 9.22 22.67 51.29
C GLY A 46 8.89 23.65 50.18
N LYS A 47 8.01 24.63 50.49
CA LYS A 47 7.80 25.84 49.66
C LYS A 47 9.09 26.68 49.64
N ARG A 48 9.46 27.23 48.48
CA ARG A 48 10.09 28.56 48.36
C ARG A 48 9.89 29.11 46.94
N ASN A 49 9.14 30.20 46.87
CA ASN A 49 9.02 31.09 45.73
C ASN A 49 10.33 31.87 45.55
N ALA A 50 10.75 32.09 44.30
CA ALA A 50 11.69 33.15 43.95
C ALA A 50 11.13 33.89 42.73
N ALA A 51 10.84 35.18 42.93
CA ALA A 51 10.37 36.12 41.93
C ALA A 51 11.55 36.81 41.24
N ALA A 52 11.26 37.27 40.02
CA ALA A 52 11.86 38.40 39.31
C ALA A 52 13.33 38.30 38.88
N GLN A 53 13.56 38.35 37.57
CA GLN A 53 14.08 39.57 36.96
C GLN A 53 13.85 39.59 35.44
N SER A 54 13.27 40.71 35.02
CA SER A 54 12.99 41.15 33.67
C SER A 54 14.24 41.76 33.03
N THR A 55 14.54 41.40 31.78
CA THR A 55 15.26 42.29 30.86
C THR A 55 14.58 42.23 29.50
N GLN A 56 13.91 43.33 29.16
CA GLN A 56 13.33 43.61 27.86
C GLN A 56 14.43 44.09 26.91
N GLN A 57 14.49 43.53 25.70
CA GLN A 57 15.04 44.23 24.54
C GLN A 57 14.01 44.21 23.42
N LYS A 58 13.82 45.41 22.85
CA LYS A 58 12.75 45.81 21.94
C LYS A 58 12.90 45.23 20.53
N THR A 59 11.75 44.82 20.02
CA THR A 59 11.19 44.97 18.67
C THR A 59 12.10 45.45 17.53
N VAL A 60 12.27 44.58 16.52
CA VAL A 60 12.26 44.98 15.11
C VAL A 60 11.25 44.08 14.42
N GLU A 61 10.14 44.68 13.97
CA GLU A 61 9.16 44.04 13.10
C GLU A 61 9.78 43.85 11.71
N SER A 62 9.71 42.62 11.19
CA SER A 62 9.75 42.36 9.76
C SER A 62 8.61 41.40 9.39
N LYS A 63 7.80 41.89 8.46
CA LYS A 63 6.62 41.29 7.86
C LYS A 63 6.94 40.00 7.08
N GLN A 64 5.97 39.08 7.11
CA GLN A 64 5.65 38.07 6.07
C GLN A 64 6.72 36.95 5.89
N THR A 65 6.38 35.66 5.91
CA THR A 65 5.28 34.99 5.22
C THR A 65 4.99 33.66 5.92
N GLN A 66 3.72 33.45 6.28
CA GLN A 66 3.22 32.15 6.73
C GLN A 66 3.24 31.20 5.52
N THR A 67 4.14 30.23 5.52
CA THR A 67 4.08 29.10 4.60
C THR A 67 2.84 28.29 4.94
N GLY A 68 1.81 28.46 4.11
CA GLY A 68 0.53 27.78 4.23
C GLY A 68 0.73 26.27 4.30
N GLN A 69 0.23 25.70 5.39
CA GLN A 69 -0.06 24.28 5.46
C GLN A 69 -1.12 23.99 4.39
N LYS A 70 -0.72 23.37 3.27
CA LYS A 70 -1.65 22.84 2.28
C LYS A 70 -2.41 21.69 2.94
N GLN A 71 -3.61 22.01 3.43
CA GLN A 71 -4.62 21.02 3.75
C GLN A 71 -4.90 20.19 2.47
N PRO A 72 -5.06 18.86 2.56
CA PRO A 72 -5.42 18.06 1.41
C PRO A 72 -6.80 18.54 0.93
N VAL A 73 -6.85 19.04 -0.30
CA VAL A 73 -8.08 19.44 -0.98
C VAL A 73 -8.95 18.20 -1.05
N GLN A 74 -10.08 18.21 -0.33
CA GLN A 74 -11.04 17.13 -0.35
C GLN A 74 -11.60 17.02 -1.78
N ALA A 75 -11.34 15.88 -2.43
CA ALA A 75 -11.84 15.61 -3.77
C ALA A 75 -13.35 15.35 -3.69
N ALA A 76 -14.14 16.15 -4.42
CA ALA A 76 -15.53 15.84 -4.66
C ALA A 76 -15.61 14.58 -5.54
N LYS A 77 -16.28 13.55 -5.03
CA LYS A 77 -16.53 12.31 -5.75
C LYS A 77 -17.26 12.61 -7.07
N GLY A 78 -16.75 12.11 -8.19
CA GLY A 78 -17.40 12.24 -9.50
C GLY A 78 -17.00 13.47 -10.33
N ALA A 79 -15.83 14.07 -10.07
CA ALA A 79 -15.25 15.05 -10.99
C ALA A 79 -15.07 14.41 -12.37
N LYS A 80 -15.49 15.11 -13.43
CA LYS A 80 -15.36 14.64 -14.81
C LYS A 80 -14.19 15.33 -15.49
N GLY A 81 -13.38 14.53 -16.16
CA GLY A 81 -12.27 14.96 -16.99
C GLY A 81 -12.39 14.45 -18.41
N ARG A 82 -11.50 14.90 -19.28
CA ARG A 82 -11.40 14.50 -20.69
C ARG A 82 -9.97 14.11 -21.01
N VAL A 83 -9.80 13.05 -21.79
CA VAL A 83 -8.47 12.63 -22.26
C VAL A 83 -7.90 13.67 -23.23
N VAL A 84 -6.73 14.22 -22.95
CA VAL A 84 -6.04 15.18 -23.85
C VAL A 84 -5.03 14.46 -24.73
N SER A 85 -4.22 13.59 -24.13
CA SER A 85 -3.08 12.96 -24.76
C SER A 85 -2.94 11.51 -24.29
N VAL A 86 -2.44 10.64 -25.18
CA VAL A 86 -2.20 9.23 -24.91
C VAL A 86 -0.82 8.89 -25.47
N ILE A 87 0.12 8.51 -24.61
CA ILE A 87 1.49 8.16 -24.95
C ILE A 87 1.81 6.81 -24.30
N GLY A 88 1.58 5.72 -25.03
CA GLY A 88 1.76 4.37 -24.51
C GLY A 88 0.88 4.13 -23.28
N ALA A 89 1.49 3.75 -22.16
CA ALA A 89 0.78 3.54 -20.88
C ALA A 89 0.48 4.84 -20.11
N VAL A 90 0.96 6.00 -20.58
CA VAL A 90 0.75 7.29 -19.95
C VAL A 90 -0.41 8.00 -20.63
N VAL A 91 -1.39 8.43 -19.84
CA VAL A 91 -2.58 9.14 -20.33
C VAL A 91 -2.68 10.46 -19.60
N ASP A 92 -2.75 11.57 -20.34
CA ASP A 92 -2.97 12.89 -19.76
C ASP A 92 -4.48 13.20 -19.80
N VAL A 93 -5.05 13.53 -18.65
CA VAL A 93 -6.49 13.83 -18.47
C VAL A 93 -6.63 15.25 -17.94
N GLN A 94 -7.45 16.07 -18.59
CA GLN A 94 -7.76 17.42 -18.18
C GLN A 94 -9.10 17.46 -17.45
N PHE A 95 -9.14 18.16 -16.32
CA PHE A 95 -10.34 18.40 -15.53
C PHE A 95 -10.72 19.88 -15.65
N ASP A 96 -12.03 20.18 -15.67
CA ASP A 96 -12.47 21.57 -15.83
C ASP A 96 -12.41 22.34 -14.50
N GLU A 97 -12.75 21.69 -13.39
CA GLU A 97 -12.83 22.33 -12.06
C GLU A 97 -11.92 21.66 -11.02
N GLN A 98 -12.35 20.51 -10.48
CA GLN A 98 -11.67 19.86 -9.37
C GLN A 98 -10.59 18.90 -9.88
N LEU A 99 -9.34 19.18 -9.50
CA LEU A 99 -8.22 18.30 -9.75
C LEU A 99 -8.24 17.11 -8.77
N PRO A 100 -8.24 15.85 -9.25
CA PRO A 100 -8.14 14.69 -8.38
C PRO A 100 -6.75 14.64 -7.73
N PRO A 101 -6.64 14.24 -6.46
CA PRO A 101 -5.35 14.10 -5.77
C PRO A 101 -4.48 13.03 -6.43
N ILE A 102 -3.19 13.08 -6.14
CA ILE A 102 -2.24 12.05 -6.56
C ILE A 102 -2.65 10.70 -5.93
N LEU A 103 -2.46 9.61 -6.65
CA LEU A 103 -2.84 8.23 -6.31
C LEU A 103 -4.34 7.92 -6.39
N ASN A 104 -5.19 8.86 -6.79
CA ASN A 104 -6.61 8.54 -7.05
C ASN A 104 -6.77 7.70 -8.31
N ALA A 105 -7.78 6.83 -8.27
CA ALA A 105 -8.22 6.04 -9.41
C ALA A 105 -9.27 6.81 -10.22
N LEU A 106 -9.06 6.84 -11.53
CA LEU A 106 -9.97 7.40 -12.52
C LEU A 106 -10.49 6.28 -13.41
N GLN A 107 -11.77 6.34 -13.77
CA GLN A 107 -12.40 5.37 -14.65
C GLN A 107 -12.70 6.01 -16.01
N VAL A 108 -12.31 5.35 -17.09
CA VAL A 108 -12.69 5.76 -18.45
C VAL A 108 -14.11 5.28 -18.75
N ASP A 109 -14.98 6.20 -19.16
CA ASP A 109 -16.37 5.88 -19.48
C ASP A 109 -16.51 5.27 -20.89
N GLY A 110 -17.45 4.34 -21.03
CA GLY A 110 -17.83 3.78 -22.35
C GLY A 110 -16.83 2.79 -22.95
N ARG A 111 -15.92 2.21 -22.14
CA ARG A 111 -14.93 1.23 -22.57
C ARG A 111 -15.16 -0.14 -21.94
N GLN A 112 -14.96 -1.19 -22.72
CA GLN A 112 -14.88 -2.58 -22.28
C GLN A 112 -13.61 -3.22 -22.89
N PRO A 113 -12.76 -3.92 -22.11
CA PRO A 113 -12.81 -4.09 -20.65
C PRO A 113 -12.62 -2.77 -19.89
N LYS A 114 -13.00 -2.77 -18.60
CA LYS A 114 -12.90 -1.61 -17.70
C LYS A 114 -11.45 -1.12 -17.61
N LEU A 115 -11.21 0.13 -17.99
CA LEU A 115 -9.89 0.76 -17.89
C LEU A 115 -9.86 1.72 -16.70
N ILE A 116 -8.96 1.43 -15.76
CA ILE A 116 -8.62 2.30 -14.65
C ILE A 116 -7.30 3.01 -14.95
N LEU A 117 -7.28 4.31 -14.68
CA LEU A 117 -6.10 5.15 -14.74
C LEU A 117 -5.76 5.63 -13.33
N GLU A 118 -4.51 5.57 -12.93
CA GLU A 118 -4.05 6.08 -11.64
C GLU A 118 -3.36 7.43 -11.81
N VAL A 119 -3.73 8.44 -11.03
CA VAL A 119 -3.11 9.76 -11.07
C VAL A 119 -1.69 9.69 -10.49
N ALA A 120 -0.67 9.93 -11.31
CA ALA A 120 0.73 9.90 -10.88
C ALA A 120 1.28 11.29 -10.54
N GLN A 121 0.88 12.32 -11.28
CA GLN A 121 1.36 13.70 -11.07
C GLN A 121 0.40 14.74 -11.63
N HIS A 122 0.49 15.96 -11.10
CA HIS A 122 -0.21 17.14 -11.62
C HIS A 122 0.75 17.93 -12.52
N LEU A 123 0.37 18.14 -13.78
CA LEU A 123 1.22 18.83 -14.76
C LEU A 123 1.04 20.36 -14.72
N GLY A 124 -0.13 20.84 -14.28
CA GLY A 124 -0.58 22.22 -14.48
C GLY A 124 -1.71 22.29 -15.49
N ASP A 125 -2.28 23.48 -15.72
CA ASP A 125 -3.40 23.70 -16.67
C ASP A 125 -4.59 22.75 -16.47
N ASN A 126 -4.92 22.50 -15.20
CA ASN A 126 -5.90 21.51 -14.74
C ASN A 126 -5.73 20.11 -15.38
N THR A 127 -4.50 19.76 -15.74
CA THR A 127 -4.16 18.47 -16.35
C THR A 127 -3.41 17.60 -15.35
N VAL A 128 -3.84 16.35 -15.26
CA VAL A 128 -3.17 15.29 -14.51
C VAL A 128 -2.59 14.27 -15.46
N ARG A 129 -1.41 13.78 -15.12
CA ARG A 129 -0.80 12.64 -15.80
C ARG A 129 -1.11 11.38 -15.04
N THR A 130 -1.62 10.42 -15.78
CA THR A 130 -2.11 9.16 -15.24
C THR A 130 -1.35 7.99 -15.86
N ILE A 131 -1.29 6.89 -15.12
CA ILE A 131 -0.73 5.61 -15.59
C ILE A 131 -1.92 4.67 -15.78
N ALA A 132 -2.03 4.10 -16.97
CA ALA A 132 -3.05 3.12 -17.27
C ALA A 132 -2.71 1.77 -16.64
N MET A 133 -3.69 1.17 -15.95
CA MET A 133 -3.54 -0.16 -15.34
C MET A 133 -3.70 -1.31 -16.34
N ASP A 134 -4.24 -1.01 -17.52
CA ASP A 134 -4.45 -1.95 -18.62
C ASP A 134 -4.09 -1.26 -19.95
N GLY A 135 -4.10 -2.00 -21.06
CA GLY A 135 -3.79 -1.49 -22.39
C GLY A 135 -4.62 -0.24 -22.75
N THR A 136 -3.97 0.77 -23.32
CA THR A 136 -4.61 2.04 -23.73
C THR A 136 -5.16 2.02 -25.15
N GLU A 137 -5.20 0.85 -25.79
CA GLU A 137 -5.68 0.67 -27.15
C GLU A 137 -7.14 1.13 -27.30
N GLY A 138 -7.47 1.84 -28.38
CA GLY A 138 -8.83 2.36 -28.60
C GLY A 138 -9.22 3.56 -27.72
N LEU A 139 -8.30 4.12 -26.92
CA LEU A 139 -8.57 5.35 -26.18
C LEU A 139 -8.53 6.56 -27.14
N VAL A 140 -9.59 7.36 -27.12
CA VAL A 140 -9.74 8.52 -28.01
C VAL A 140 -9.61 9.82 -27.21
N ARG A 141 -9.01 10.84 -27.81
CA ARG A 141 -8.95 12.17 -27.21
C ARG A 141 -10.35 12.75 -27.08
N GLY A 142 -10.61 13.40 -25.95
CA GLY A 142 -11.94 13.91 -25.57
C GLY A 142 -12.83 12.89 -24.88
N GLN A 143 -12.40 11.62 -24.74
CA GLN A 143 -13.18 10.61 -24.02
C GLN A 143 -13.39 11.04 -22.56
N PRO A 144 -14.63 10.93 -22.05
CA PRO A 144 -14.91 11.27 -20.65
C PRO A 144 -14.26 10.27 -19.69
N VAL A 145 -13.72 10.84 -18.61
CA VAL A 145 -13.09 10.12 -17.50
C VAL A 145 -13.75 10.60 -16.21
N THR A 146 -14.14 9.66 -15.36
CA THR A 146 -14.79 9.96 -14.08
C THR A 146 -13.83 9.66 -12.93
N ASP A 147 -13.67 10.62 -12.01
CA ASP A 147 -12.92 10.41 -10.75
C ASP A 147 -13.74 9.60 -9.75
N ILE A 148 -13.16 8.49 -9.29
CA ILE A 148 -13.75 7.61 -8.26
C ILE A 148 -13.67 8.29 -6.88
N GLY A 149 -12.74 9.23 -6.70
CA GLY A 149 -12.52 9.96 -5.46
C GLY A 149 -11.71 9.17 -4.42
N THR A 150 -11.28 7.95 -4.75
CA THR A 150 -10.43 7.12 -3.90
C THR A 150 -9.29 6.51 -4.71
N PRO A 151 -8.20 6.08 -4.05
CA PRO A 151 -7.22 5.21 -4.66
C PRO A 151 -7.84 3.90 -5.17
N ILE A 152 -7.07 3.14 -5.94
CA ILE A 152 -7.46 1.79 -6.34
C ILE A 152 -7.67 0.96 -5.07
N LYS A 153 -8.87 0.37 -4.95
CA LYS A 153 -9.26 -0.46 -3.82
C LYS A 153 -9.45 -1.89 -4.29
N ILE A 154 -8.86 -2.82 -3.55
CA ILE A 154 -8.94 -4.26 -3.83
C ILE A 154 -9.76 -4.95 -2.73
N PRO A 155 -10.48 -6.04 -3.05
CA PRO A 155 -11.18 -6.84 -2.05
C PRO A 155 -10.16 -7.48 -1.09
N VAL A 156 -10.47 -7.51 0.20
CA VAL A 156 -9.65 -8.16 1.23
C VAL A 156 -10.52 -9.03 2.14
N GLY A 157 -9.87 -9.92 2.90
CA GLY A 157 -10.53 -10.82 3.84
C GLY A 157 -10.46 -12.28 3.42
N SER A 158 -11.17 -13.15 4.15
CA SER A 158 -11.15 -14.60 3.89
C SER A 158 -11.81 -14.98 2.57
N ALA A 159 -12.69 -14.14 2.02
CA ALA A 159 -13.37 -14.36 0.75
C ALA A 159 -12.43 -14.35 -0.47
N THR A 160 -11.23 -13.77 -0.35
CA THR A 160 -10.23 -13.74 -1.44
C THR A 160 -9.35 -14.99 -1.48
N LEU A 161 -9.42 -15.85 -0.46
CA LEU A 161 -8.60 -17.06 -0.38
C LEU A 161 -8.94 -18.03 -1.52
N GLY A 162 -7.90 -18.47 -2.24
CA GLY A 162 -8.05 -19.37 -3.38
C GLY A 162 -8.68 -18.73 -4.62
N ARG A 163 -8.78 -17.40 -4.65
CA ARG A 163 -9.20 -16.61 -5.82
C ARG A 163 -7.98 -16.02 -6.51
N ILE A 164 -8.07 -15.81 -7.82
CA ILE A 164 -7.07 -15.07 -8.58
C ILE A 164 -7.64 -13.70 -8.92
N ILE A 165 -6.98 -12.64 -8.45
CA ILE A 165 -7.39 -11.25 -8.63
C ILE A 165 -6.32 -10.49 -9.43
N ASN A 166 -6.76 -9.56 -10.26
CA ASN A 166 -5.87 -8.66 -10.99
C ASN A 166 -5.48 -7.43 -10.14
N VAL A 167 -4.70 -6.52 -10.73
CA VAL A 167 -4.19 -5.29 -10.07
C VAL A 167 -5.30 -4.36 -9.60
N ILE A 168 -6.44 -4.33 -10.30
CA ILE A 168 -7.60 -3.50 -9.96
C ILE A 168 -8.57 -4.18 -8.98
N GLY A 169 -8.31 -5.44 -8.61
CA GLY A 169 -9.12 -6.22 -7.67
C GLY A 169 -10.25 -7.03 -8.33
N ASP A 170 -10.34 -7.05 -9.66
CA ASP A 170 -11.32 -7.86 -10.38
C ASP A 170 -10.84 -9.32 -10.48
N PRO A 171 -11.74 -10.31 -10.30
CA PRO A 171 -11.38 -11.72 -10.41
C PRO A 171 -11.12 -12.13 -11.86
N ILE A 172 -10.05 -12.90 -12.08
CA ILE A 172 -9.67 -13.44 -13.39
C ILE A 172 -9.78 -14.98 -13.45
N ASP A 173 -10.39 -15.58 -12.44
CA ASP A 173 -10.50 -17.04 -12.29
C ASP A 173 -11.81 -17.63 -12.85
N GLU A 174 -12.64 -16.83 -13.51
CA GLU A 174 -13.95 -17.23 -14.07
C GLU A 174 -14.95 -17.83 -13.04
N ARG A 175 -14.67 -17.71 -11.73
CA ARG A 175 -15.50 -18.26 -10.64
C ARG A 175 -16.55 -17.27 -10.12
N GLY A 176 -16.92 -16.29 -10.95
CA GLY A 176 -17.84 -15.21 -10.59
C GLY A 176 -17.22 -14.13 -9.70
N PRO A 177 -18.03 -13.21 -9.12
CA PRO A 177 -17.52 -12.12 -8.30
C PRO A 177 -16.90 -12.60 -6.98
N VAL A 178 -16.01 -11.79 -6.40
CA VAL A 178 -15.48 -12.00 -5.04
C VAL A 178 -16.42 -11.30 -4.06
N ASN A 179 -17.11 -12.07 -3.22
CA ASN A 179 -18.01 -11.53 -2.20
C ASN A 179 -17.19 -11.09 -0.96
N ALA A 180 -16.45 -10.00 -1.10
CA ALA A 180 -15.69 -9.41 0.01
C ALA A 180 -16.55 -8.40 0.79
N GLU A 181 -16.43 -8.43 2.12
CA GLU A 181 -17.07 -7.45 3.00
C GLU A 181 -16.29 -6.14 3.03
N ASP A 182 -14.96 -6.24 2.97
CA ASP A 182 -14.04 -5.12 3.09
C ASP A 182 -13.20 -4.92 1.81
N TYR A 183 -12.90 -3.65 1.53
CA TYR A 183 -12.02 -3.23 0.44
C TYR A 183 -10.92 -2.31 0.99
N ALA A 184 -9.67 -2.67 0.74
CA ALA A 184 -8.50 -1.91 1.17
C ALA A 184 -7.87 -1.14 0.00
N PRO A 185 -7.40 0.11 0.20
CA PRO A 185 -6.61 0.81 -0.80
C PRO A 185 -5.24 0.15 -0.98
N ILE A 186 -4.72 0.11 -2.21
CA ILE A 186 -3.37 -0.41 -2.49
C ILE A 186 -2.27 0.51 -1.94
N HIS A 187 -2.58 1.79 -1.78
CA HIS A 187 -1.71 2.79 -1.17
C HIS A 187 -2.04 2.92 0.31
N ALA A 188 -1.14 2.43 1.14
CA ALA A 188 -1.21 2.53 2.58
C ALA A 188 0.12 3.03 3.14
N ASP A 189 0.07 3.86 4.17
CA ASP A 189 1.26 4.31 4.87
C ASP A 189 1.94 3.14 5.59
N ALA A 190 3.26 3.22 5.70
CA ALA A 190 4.02 2.22 6.44
C ALA A 190 3.65 2.25 7.94
N PRO A 191 3.73 1.11 8.65
CA PRO A 191 3.50 1.08 10.10
C PRO A 191 4.43 2.06 10.84
N PRO A 192 3.92 2.75 11.88
CA PRO A 192 4.74 3.68 12.65
C PRO A 192 5.82 2.94 13.45
N PHE A 193 6.89 3.66 13.81
CA PHE A 193 8.02 3.09 14.55
C PHE A 193 7.61 2.45 15.89
N THR A 194 6.57 2.96 16.54
CA THR A 194 6.03 2.43 17.81
C THR A 194 5.48 1.02 17.69
N ASP A 195 5.03 0.63 16.50
CA ASP A 195 4.37 -0.65 16.25
C ASP A 195 5.37 -1.71 15.74
N MET A 196 6.64 -1.33 15.58
CA MET A 196 7.69 -2.26 15.14
C MET A 196 8.06 -3.20 16.29
N ASN A 197 7.94 -4.51 16.03
CA ASN A 197 8.40 -5.54 16.97
C ASN A 197 9.90 -5.82 16.75
N VAL A 198 10.67 -5.89 17.83
CA VAL A 198 12.11 -6.20 17.83
C VAL A 198 12.38 -7.69 18.05
N GLU A 199 11.38 -8.48 18.44
CA GLU A 199 11.53 -9.91 18.69
C GLU A 199 11.86 -10.67 17.39
N GLN A 200 13.06 -11.24 17.35
CA GLN A 200 13.49 -12.12 16.28
C GLN A 200 13.14 -13.56 16.62
N GLN A 201 12.12 -14.09 15.96
CA GLN A 201 11.73 -15.51 16.05
C GLN A 201 12.13 -16.20 14.75
N ILE A 202 12.64 -17.43 14.84
CA ILE A 202 12.97 -18.23 13.65
C ILE A 202 11.69 -18.85 13.09
N LEU A 203 11.55 -18.83 11.76
CA LEU A 203 10.53 -19.53 10.99
C LEU A 203 11.14 -20.82 10.45
N GLU A 204 10.70 -21.96 11.00
CA GLU A 204 11.09 -23.28 10.49
C GLU A 204 10.44 -23.52 9.13
N THR A 205 11.27 -23.71 8.10
CA THR A 205 10.81 -23.87 6.71
C THR A 205 10.67 -25.33 6.27
N GLY A 206 11.36 -26.25 6.95
CA GLY A 206 11.44 -27.67 6.57
C GLY A 206 12.48 -27.94 5.48
N ILE A 207 13.17 -26.90 4.98
CA ILE A 207 14.19 -27.02 3.95
C ILE A 207 15.56 -27.06 4.61
N LYS A 208 16.19 -28.23 4.63
CA LYS A 208 17.47 -28.48 5.34
C LYS A 208 18.55 -27.42 5.08
N VAL A 209 18.73 -27.01 3.82
CA VAL A 209 19.76 -26.03 3.46
C VAL A 209 19.43 -24.63 3.98
N VAL A 210 18.15 -24.25 3.99
CA VAL A 210 17.69 -22.95 4.49
C VAL A 210 17.76 -22.93 6.00
N ASP A 211 17.18 -23.93 6.66
CA ASP A 211 17.12 -23.98 8.13
C ASP A 211 18.51 -24.10 8.77
N LEU A 212 19.47 -24.75 8.11
CA LEU A 212 20.83 -24.91 8.62
C LEU A 212 21.75 -23.72 8.32
N LEU A 213 21.77 -23.23 7.07
CA LEU A 213 22.76 -22.23 6.64
C LEU A 213 22.24 -20.79 6.71
N ALA A 214 20.95 -20.58 6.47
CA ALA A 214 20.36 -19.25 6.36
C ALA A 214 18.92 -19.25 6.89
N PRO A 215 18.72 -19.45 8.22
CA PRO A 215 17.40 -19.57 8.81
C PRO A 215 16.59 -18.30 8.60
N TYR A 216 15.30 -18.46 8.30
CA TYR A 216 14.40 -17.34 8.05
C TYR A 216 13.87 -16.78 9.37
N ALA A 217 13.82 -15.46 9.50
CA ALA A 217 13.17 -14.79 10.62
C ALA A 217 11.69 -14.56 10.31
N LYS A 218 10.82 -14.80 11.29
CA LYS A 218 9.39 -14.51 11.21
C LYS A 218 9.17 -13.00 11.08
N GLY A 219 8.36 -12.60 10.10
CA GLY A 219 8.18 -11.18 9.75
C GLY A 219 9.38 -10.55 9.04
N GLY A 220 10.42 -11.33 8.73
CA GLY A 220 11.55 -10.90 7.93
C GLY A 220 11.23 -10.80 6.45
N LYS A 221 12.07 -10.05 5.72
CA LYS A 221 12.04 -9.98 4.26
C LYS A 221 13.08 -10.93 3.69
N ILE A 222 12.66 -11.81 2.79
CA ILE A 222 13.51 -12.84 2.20
C ILE A 222 13.67 -12.54 0.71
N GLY A 223 14.91 -12.58 0.21
CA GLY A 223 15.21 -12.43 -1.22
C GLY A 223 15.72 -13.73 -1.81
N LEU A 224 15.06 -14.23 -2.86
CA LEU A 224 15.49 -15.41 -3.61
C LEU A 224 16.26 -14.96 -4.86
N PHE A 225 17.59 -14.92 -4.75
CA PHE A 225 18.46 -14.52 -5.85
C PHE A 225 18.89 -15.74 -6.68
N GLY A 226 18.66 -15.70 -7.99
CA GLY A 226 19.01 -16.80 -8.87
C GLY A 226 18.76 -16.54 -10.35
N GLY A 227 19.44 -17.28 -11.21
CA GLY A 227 19.30 -17.22 -12.67
C GLY A 227 17.97 -17.77 -13.19
N ALA A 228 17.83 -17.88 -14.51
CA ALA A 228 16.71 -18.58 -15.12
C ALA A 228 16.85 -20.09 -14.90
N GLY A 229 15.75 -20.78 -14.59
CA GLY A 229 15.73 -22.26 -14.47
C GLY A 229 16.33 -22.83 -13.19
N VAL A 230 16.77 -22.02 -12.23
CA VAL A 230 17.38 -22.51 -10.97
C VAL A 230 16.38 -22.99 -9.92
N GLY A 231 15.10 -23.09 -10.25
CA GLY A 231 14.07 -23.56 -9.32
C GLY A 231 13.55 -22.52 -8.33
N LYS A 232 13.62 -21.21 -8.63
CA LYS A 232 13.07 -20.14 -7.76
C LYS A 232 11.59 -20.35 -7.46
N THR A 233 10.78 -20.55 -8.51
CA THR A 233 9.34 -20.78 -8.40
C THR A 233 9.04 -22.05 -7.62
N VAL A 234 9.81 -23.12 -7.84
CA VAL A 234 9.69 -24.38 -7.09
C VAL A 234 9.96 -24.17 -5.60
N LEU A 235 10.99 -23.40 -5.23
CA LEU A 235 11.25 -23.05 -3.83
C LEU A 235 10.12 -22.23 -3.22
N VAL A 236 9.53 -21.28 -3.96
CA VAL A 236 8.39 -20.50 -3.46
C VAL A 236 7.17 -21.39 -3.22
N MET A 237 6.86 -22.29 -4.15
CA MET A 237 5.76 -23.25 -4.00
C MET A 237 5.97 -24.17 -2.79
N GLU A 238 7.18 -24.67 -2.60
CA GLU A 238 7.54 -25.50 -1.43
C GLU A 238 7.40 -24.72 -0.11
N LEU A 239 7.84 -23.45 -0.08
CA LEU A 239 7.65 -22.59 1.09
C LEU A 239 6.18 -22.34 1.39
N ILE A 240 5.34 -22.12 0.37
CA ILE A 240 3.89 -21.95 0.55
C ILE A 240 3.29 -23.21 1.16
N TYR A 241 3.65 -24.38 0.63
CA TYR A 241 3.17 -25.67 1.12
C TYR A 241 3.55 -25.88 2.60
N ASN A 242 4.83 -25.76 2.95
CA ASN A 242 5.31 -26.00 4.32
C ASN A 242 4.77 -24.99 5.34
N VAL A 243 4.59 -23.72 4.96
CA VAL A 243 3.98 -22.72 5.84
C VAL A 243 2.50 -22.99 6.05
N ALA A 244 1.76 -23.40 5.01
CA ALA A 244 0.36 -23.73 5.11
C ALA A 244 0.11 -24.96 5.99
N THR A 245 0.93 -26.02 5.85
CA THR A 245 0.77 -27.26 6.62
C THR A 245 1.24 -27.16 8.06
N SER A 246 2.38 -26.50 8.31
CA SER A 246 3.04 -26.54 9.62
C SER A 246 2.67 -25.38 10.54
N HIS A 247 2.40 -24.19 9.97
CA HIS A 247 2.16 -22.97 10.76
C HIS A 247 0.70 -22.50 10.71
N GLY A 248 -0.16 -23.14 9.90
CA GLY A 248 -1.59 -22.82 9.79
C GLY A 248 -1.87 -21.38 9.33
N GLY A 249 -0.94 -20.80 8.57
CA GLY A 249 -1.03 -19.44 8.05
C GLY A 249 -1.65 -19.37 6.65
N TYR A 250 -2.13 -18.19 6.25
CA TYR A 250 -2.54 -17.92 4.88
C TYR A 250 -1.37 -17.39 4.07
N SER A 251 -1.12 -17.94 2.88
CA SER A 251 -0.09 -17.41 1.97
C SER A 251 -0.75 -16.59 0.87
N VAL A 252 -0.17 -15.42 0.56
CA VAL A 252 -0.58 -14.57 -0.56
C VAL A 252 0.56 -14.51 -1.56
N PHE A 253 0.31 -14.93 -2.80
CA PHE A 253 1.28 -14.86 -3.87
C PHE A 253 0.97 -13.68 -4.80
N ALA A 254 1.95 -12.81 -5.02
CA ALA A 254 1.87 -11.70 -5.96
C ALA A 254 2.84 -11.94 -7.12
N GLY A 255 2.33 -12.44 -8.24
CA GLY A 255 3.12 -12.70 -9.45
C GLY A 255 3.40 -11.43 -10.25
N VAL A 256 4.46 -10.70 -9.90
CA VAL A 256 4.82 -9.44 -10.58
C VAL A 256 5.76 -9.71 -11.75
N GLY A 257 5.25 -9.58 -12.98
CA GLY A 257 6.05 -9.75 -14.20
C GLY A 257 6.57 -11.17 -14.42
N GLU A 258 5.99 -12.15 -13.72
CA GLU A 258 6.29 -13.57 -13.89
C GLU A 258 5.56 -14.15 -15.11
N ARG A 259 5.93 -15.38 -15.50
CA ARG A 259 5.31 -16.04 -16.65
C ARG A 259 3.89 -16.49 -16.30
N THR A 260 2.92 -16.21 -17.16
CA THR A 260 1.54 -16.68 -17.01
C THR A 260 1.44 -18.21 -16.90
N ARG A 261 2.31 -18.96 -17.60
CA ARG A 261 2.38 -20.43 -17.47
C ARG A 261 2.69 -20.86 -16.03
N GLU A 262 3.63 -20.20 -15.36
CA GLU A 262 4.00 -20.51 -13.99
C GLU A 262 2.92 -20.14 -12.96
N GLY A 263 1.97 -19.26 -13.32
CA GLY A 263 0.81 -18.95 -12.50
C GLY A 263 -0.39 -19.88 -12.73
N ASN A 264 -0.40 -20.62 -13.84
CA ASN A 264 -1.44 -21.61 -14.15
C ASN A 264 -1.07 -23.01 -13.66
N ASP A 265 0.22 -23.34 -13.68
CA ASP A 265 0.78 -24.59 -13.14
C ASP A 265 0.71 -24.60 -11.60
#